data_AF-A0A3C1X5Z2-F1
#
_entry.id   AF-A0A3C1X5Z2-F1
#
_cell.length_a   1.000
_cell.length_b   1.000
_cell.length_c   1.000
_cell.angle_alpha   90.00
_cell.angle_beta   90.00
_cell.angle_gamma   90.00
#
_symmetry.space_group_name_H-M   'P 1'
#
loop_
_entity.id
_entity.type
_entity.pdbx_description
1 polymer ?
#
loop_
_entity_poly.entity_id
_entity_poly.type
_entity_poly.pdbx_seq_one_letter_code
_entity_poly.pdbx_strand_id
1 'polypeptide(L)'
;MLFHSVWEFAEDEGAADFTCEQDSYRIRHSAVFCHSAAGVIMSDLSLRLRLCFVVIFLLCGRSAAVAQEANYDESKVPAYTLPDLLTDLAGHPVTTPQQWQEQRRGEVLRLFEEHVFGRLPDLQVSLRVKERSVVPDAVGGLAHRREVTVYFTADDAGPKMELLIYTPVAAKGPVPAFLGLNFNGNQAIESDPRLHLTESWVRNNRELLIENNRATEQTRGSESSRWAVEKIVRAGYGLVTIYYGDIDPDFDDGFRNGIHSLLPASAGERAGDAGGSISAWAWGLSRALDVLQTDSRIDGKRVAVFGHSRLGKTSLWAGATDPRFAMVISNNS
;
A
#
# COMPACT_ATOMS: atom_id res chain seq x y z
N MET A 1 34.74 33.14 7.63
CA MET A 1 35.68 32.13 7.11
C MET A 1 36.08 31.24 8.27
N LEU A 2 35.43 30.08 8.44
CA LEU A 2 35.86 29.01 9.33
C LEU A 2 35.12 27.74 8.87
N PHE A 3 35.83 26.89 8.15
CA PHE A 3 35.46 25.54 7.76
C PHE A 3 36.63 24.67 8.21
N HIS A 4 36.41 23.73 9.13
CA HIS A 4 36.91 22.35 9.03
C HIS A 4 36.52 21.52 10.27
N SER A 5 36.14 20.27 9.96
CA SER A 5 36.19 19.04 10.76
C SER A 5 35.43 18.97 12.09
N VAL A 6 34.29 18.26 12.07
CA VAL A 6 34.09 17.04 12.88
C VAL A 6 33.15 16.10 12.10
N TRP A 7 33.72 15.06 11.49
CA TRP A 7 33.04 13.86 11.01
C TRP A 7 33.82 12.69 11.62
N GLU A 8 33.26 11.98 12.59
CA GLU A 8 33.59 10.58 12.92
C GLU A 8 32.78 10.09 14.14
N PHE A 9 32.38 8.80 14.06
CA PHE A 9 31.60 7.95 14.97
C PHE A 9 30.06 8.10 14.92
N ALA A 10 29.27 7.08 14.59
CA ALA A 10 29.50 5.63 14.57
C ALA A 10 28.78 4.94 13.41
N GLU A 11 29.56 4.21 12.60
CA GLU A 11 29.13 3.03 11.84
C GLU A 11 29.07 1.86 12.81
N ASP A 12 27.87 1.33 13.09
CA ASP A 12 27.63 -0.09 13.37
C ASP A 12 26.12 -0.27 13.53
N GLU A 13 25.40 -0.65 12.47
CA GLU A 13 24.26 -1.58 12.52
C GLU A 13 24.03 -2.14 11.11
N GLY A 14 23.97 -3.46 11.03
CA GLY A 14 24.24 -4.24 9.82
C GLY A 14 23.25 -4.03 8.67
N ALA A 15 23.80 -4.14 7.47
CA ALA A 15 23.06 -4.39 6.25
C ALA A 15 22.22 -5.67 6.41
N ALA A 16 20.90 -5.52 6.58
CA ALA A 16 19.97 -6.61 6.38
C ALA A 16 19.81 -6.83 4.87
N ASP A 17 20.50 -7.85 4.37
CA ASP A 17 20.32 -8.42 3.03
C ASP A 17 18.85 -8.85 2.86
N PHE A 18 18.06 -8.06 2.13
CA PHE A 18 16.76 -8.50 1.64
C PHE A 18 16.98 -9.32 0.36
N THR A 19 17.32 -10.59 0.53
CA THR A 19 17.30 -11.55 -0.57
C THR A 19 15.85 -11.89 -0.94
N CYS A 20 15.48 -11.60 -2.19
CA CYS A 20 14.23 -12.03 -2.80
C CYS A 20 14.33 -13.53 -3.10
N GLU A 21 13.86 -14.37 -2.18
CA GLU A 21 13.78 -15.81 -2.37
C GLU A 21 12.48 -16.16 -3.11
N GLN A 22 12.59 -16.56 -4.38
CA GLN A 22 11.49 -17.09 -5.19
C GLN A 22 11.30 -18.58 -4.85
N ASP A 23 10.31 -18.90 -4.02
CA ASP A 23 9.92 -20.28 -3.77
C ASP A 23 8.85 -20.78 -4.76
N SER A 24 9.28 -21.70 -5.62
CA SER A 24 8.43 -22.41 -6.59
C SER A 24 7.57 -23.49 -5.90
N TYR A 25 6.25 -23.33 -5.93
CA TYR A 25 5.29 -24.35 -5.48
C TYR A 25 5.24 -25.55 -6.45
N ARG A 26 5.61 -26.75 -5.97
CA ARG A 26 5.41 -28.04 -6.66
C ARG A 26 3.99 -28.56 -6.40
N ILE A 27 3.14 -28.56 -7.43
CA ILE A 27 1.87 -29.30 -7.43
C ILE A 27 2.17 -30.78 -7.73
N ARG A 28 1.89 -31.68 -6.77
CA ARG A 28 1.86 -33.13 -7.00
C ARG A 28 0.47 -33.53 -7.48
N HIS A 29 0.33 -33.98 -8.72
CA HIS A 29 -0.84 -34.73 -9.16
C HIS A 29 -0.52 -36.22 -9.27
N SER A 30 -1.26 -37.03 -8.52
CA SER A 30 -1.29 -38.49 -8.56
C SER A 30 -1.90 -38.98 -9.88
N ALA A 31 -1.19 -39.82 -10.61
CA ALA A 31 -1.70 -40.49 -11.81
C ALA A 31 -2.44 -41.78 -11.42
N VAL A 32 -3.72 -41.86 -11.75
CA VAL A 32 -4.50 -43.10 -11.75
C VAL A 32 -4.48 -43.68 -13.17
N PHE A 33 -4.02 -44.92 -13.29
CA PHE A 33 -4.02 -45.72 -14.51
C PHE A 33 -5.45 -46.10 -14.92
N CYS A 34 -5.78 -45.95 -16.20
CA CYS A 34 -6.76 -46.83 -16.86
C CYS A 34 -6.37 -47.01 -18.34
N HIS A 35 -6.17 -48.26 -18.75
CA HIS A 35 -5.90 -48.68 -20.12
C HIS A 35 -7.17 -48.62 -20.98
N SER A 36 -7.06 -48.21 -22.26
CA SER A 36 -7.65 -48.94 -23.40
C SER A 36 -7.26 -48.31 -24.76
N ALA A 37 -6.56 -49.13 -25.55
CA ALA A 37 -6.48 -49.27 -27.01
C ALA A 37 -6.93 -48.17 -28.00
N ALA A 38 -5.97 -47.75 -28.85
CA ALA A 38 -5.98 -47.74 -30.33
C ALA A 38 -4.94 -46.67 -30.77
N GLY A 39 -3.83 -46.95 -31.44
CA GLY A 39 -3.61 -47.91 -32.51
C GLY A 39 -3.33 -47.12 -33.79
N VAL A 40 -2.03 -46.88 -34.05
CA VAL A 40 -1.43 -46.56 -35.36
C VAL A 40 -1.73 -45.18 -35.94
N ILE A 41 -0.76 -44.28 -35.84
CA ILE A 41 -0.20 -43.37 -36.88
C ILE A 41 0.88 -42.56 -36.14
N MET A 42 2.16 -42.82 -36.41
CA MET A 42 3.32 -41.90 -36.25
C MET A 42 4.61 -42.72 -36.05
N SER A 43 5.03 -43.40 -37.12
CA SER A 43 6.37 -43.96 -37.24
C SER A 43 6.97 -43.45 -38.54
N ASP A 44 7.46 -42.20 -38.54
CA ASP A 44 8.57 -41.72 -39.39
C ASP A 44 8.79 -40.21 -39.24
N LEU A 45 9.12 -39.78 -38.02
CA LEU A 45 9.75 -38.47 -37.82
C LEU A 45 11.20 -38.72 -37.41
N SER A 46 12.10 -38.52 -38.39
CA SER A 46 13.52 -38.85 -38.29
C SER A 46 14.16 -38.37 -36.98
N LEU A 47 15.07 -39.18 -36.43
CA LEU A 47 15.86 -38.91 -35.21
C LEU A 47 16.54 -37.52 -35.25
N ARG A 48 16.82 -36.99 -36.46
CA ARG A 48 17.38 -35.65 -36.70
C ARG A 48 16.42 -34.51 -36.34
N LEU A 49 15.11 -34.68 -36.53
CA LEU A 49 14.11 -33.66 -36.17
C LEU A 49 13.90 -33.60 -34.64
N ARG A 50 13.98 -34.75 -33.96
CA ARG A 50 13.90 -34.82 -32.49
C ARG A 50 15.13 -34.21 -31.81
N LEU A 51 16.34 -34.40 -32.37
CA LEU A 51 17.54 -33.70 -31.87
C LEU A 51 17.49 -32.18 -32.10
N CYS A 52 16.97 -31.72 -33.24
CA CYS A 52 16.82 -30.28 -33.49
C CYS A 52 15.83 -29.61 -32.52
N PHE A 53 14.73 -30.28 -32.16
CA PHE A 53 13.79 -29.76 -31.17
C PHE A 53 14.39 -29.71 -29.76
N VAL A 54 15.20 -30.69 -29.34
CA VAL A 54 15.86 -30.68 -28.03
C VAL A 54 16.96 -29.60 -27.93
N VAL A 55 17.70 -29.35 -29.01
CA VAL A 55 18.70 -28.27 -29.06
C VAL A 55 18.04 -26.87 -29.08
N ILE A 56 16.91 -26.70 -29.77
CA ILE A 56 16.14 -25.44 -29.75
C ILE A 56 15.47 -25.23 -28.38
N PHE A 57 14.97 -26.29 -27.72
CA PHE A 57 14.43 -26.19 -26.35
C PHE A 57 15.50 -25.86 -25.31
N LEU A 58 16.75 -26.33 -25.51
CA LEU A 58 17.89 -26.01 -24.64
C LEU A 58 18.49 -24.61 -24.92
N LEU A 59 18.32 -24.05 -26.12
CA LEU A 59 18.77 -22.70 -26.48
C LEU A 59 17.76 -21.60 -26.14
N CYS A 60 16.47 -21.91 -26.03
CA CYS A 60 15.45 -20.96 -25.54
C CYS A 60 15.25 -20.98 -24.02
N GLY A 61 15.86 -21.94 -23.32
CA GLY A 61 15.74 -22.09 -21.88
C GLY A 61 16.88 -21.41 -21.12
N ARG A 62 16.83 -20.08 -20.97
CA ARG A 62 17.40 -19.27 -19.85
C ARG A 62 17.52 -17.79 -20.24
N SER A 63 16.39 -17.13 -20.49
CA SER A 63 16.29 -15.72 -20.07
C SER A 63 16.09 -15.75 -18.56
N ALA A 64 17.16 -15.99 -17.81
CA ALA A 64 17.18 -15.57 -16.42
C ALA A 64 16.99 -14.06 -16.48
N ALA A 65 15.85 -13.55 -16.00
CA ALA A 65 15.71 -12.14 -15.71
C ALA A 65 16.79 -11.82 -14.68
N VAL A 66 17.95 -11.34 -15.15
CA VAL A 66 18.97 -10.77 -14.28
C VAL A 66 18.25 -9.59 -13.63
N ALA A 67 17.97 -9.70 -12.33
CA ALA A 67 17.50 -8.55 -11.56
C ALA A 67 18.51 -7.44 -11.83
N GLN A 68 18.05 -6.37 -12.49
CA GLN A 68 18.92 -5.27 -12.82
C GLN A 68 19.43 -4.69 -11.50
N GLU A 69 20.73 -4.81 -11.27
CA GLU A 69 21.35 -4.31 -10.04
C GLU A 69 21.08 -2.81 -9.94
N ALA A 70 20.58 -2.36 -8.79
CA ALA A 70 20.27 -0.95 -8.59
C ALA A 70 21.56 -0.14 -8.70
N ASN A 71 21.51 0.98 -9.44
CA ASN A 71 22.66 1.86 -9.55
C ASN A 71 22.82 2.72 -8.29
N TYR A 72 23.90 2.51 -7.55
CA TYR A 72 24.29 3.34 -6.39
C TYR A 72 25.45 4.30 -6.69
N ASP A 73 25.94 4.32 -7.93
CA ASP A 73 27.04 5.16 -8.37
C ASP A 73 26.50 6.32 -9.21
N GLU A 74 26.57 7.54 -8.66
CA GLU A 74 26.09 8.75 -9.33
C GLU A 74 26.70 8.94 -10.71
N SER A 75 27.95 8.50 -10.93
CA SER A 75 28.63 8.63 -12.23
C SER A 75 28.00 7.78 -13.34
N LYS A 76 27.20 6.78 -12.98
CA LYS A 76 26.47 5.90 -13.91
C LYS A 76 25.04 6.36 -14.19
N VAL A 77 24.57 7.43 -13.55
CA VAL A 77 23.25 8.00 -13.84
C VAL A 77 23.28 8.62 -15.25
N PRO A 78 22.49 8.12 -16.21
CA PRO A 78 22.48 8.69 -17.55
C PRO A 78 21.91 10.11 -17.52
N ALA A 79 22.35 10.95 -18.47
CA ALA A 79 21.70 12.24 -18.65
C ALA A 79 20.23 12.04 -19.08
N TYR A 80 19.32 12.81 -18.50
CA TYR A 80 17.90 12.82 -18.81
C TYR A 80 17.37 14.25 -18.90
N THR A 81 16.19 14.41 -19.50
CA THR A 81 15.46 15.68 -19.54
C THR A 81 14.11 15.47 -18.91
N LEU A 82 13.78 16.29 -17.92
CA LEU A 82 12.47 16.25 -17.27
C LEU A 82 11.44 17.01 -18.13
N PRO A 83 10.19 16.53 -18.21
CA PRO A 83 9.10 17.30 -18.78
C PRO A 83 8.94 18.64 -18.07
N ASP A 84 8.66 19.71 -18.81
CA ASP A 84 8.42 21.01 -18.20
C ASP A 84 7.10 21.00 -17.42
N LEU A 85 7.18 21.33 -16.14
CA LEU A 85 6.04 21.34 -15.23
C LEU A 85 5.07 22.48 -15.58
N LEU A 86 5.62 23.64 -16.00
CA LEU A 86 4.88 24.87 -16.25
C LEU A 86 4.63 25.12 -17.74
N THR A 87 4.60 24.04 -18.53
CA THR A 87 4.07 24.03 -19.89
C THR A 87 2.92 23.02 -19.95
N ASP A 88 1.76 23.46 -20.44
CA ASP A 88 0.59 22.58 -20.58
C ASP A 88 0.76 21.57 -21.73
N LEU A 89 -0.15 20.60 -21.84
CA LEU A 89 -0.10 19.59 -22.91
C LEU A 89 -0.27 20.17 -24.32
N ALA A 90 -0.77 21.40 -24.46
CA ALA A 90 -0.88 22.11 -25.73
C ALA A 90 0.37 22.95 -26.06
N GLY A 91 1.36 23.00 -25.16
CA GLY A 91 2.61 23.75 -25.33
C GLY A 91 2.55 25.21 -24.87
N HIS A 92 1.49 25.63 -24.16
CA HIS A 92 1.39 26.99 -23.62
C HIS A 92 2.01 27.09 -22.23
N PRO A 93 2.65 28.22 -21.89
CA PRO A 93 3.21 28.45 -20.57
C PRO A 93 2.10 28.66 -19.52
N VAL A 94 2.26 27.99 -18.37
CA VAL A 94 1.44 28.14 -17.17
C VAL A 94 2.13 29.16 -16.26
N THR A 95 1.56 30.36 -16.18
CA THR A 95 2.19 31.53 -15.54
C THR A 95 1.46 32.00 -14.28
N THR A 96 0.28 31.47 -14.00
CA THR A 96 -0.53 31.86 -12.84
C THR A 96 -1.01 30.65 -12.04
N PRO A 97 -1.26 30.81 -10.73
CA PRO A 97 -1.88 29.77 -9.92
C PRO A 97 -3.24 29.32 -10.45
N GLN A 98 -4.03 30.24 -11.03
CA GLN A 98 -5.34 29.91 -11.59
C GLN A 98 -5.22 28.95 -12.78
N GLN A 99 -4.32 29.23 -13.73
CA GLN A 99 -4.04 28.33 -14.86
C GLN A 99 -3.57 26.95 -14.37
N TRP A 100 -2.78 26.91 -13.31
CA TRP A 100 -2.38 25.64 -12.70
C TRP A 100 -3.58 24.86 -12.17
N GLN A 101 -4.42 25.51 -11.35
CA GLN A 101 -5.53 24.84 -10.66
C GLN A 101 -6.64 24.41 -11.62
N GLU A 102 -7.00 25.26 -12.57
CA GLU A 102 -8.13 25.03 -13.49
C GLU A 102 -7.77 24.10 -14.66
N GLN A 103 -6.49 24.00 -15.03
CA GLN A 103 -6.05 23.22 -16.20
C GLN A 103 -4.89 22.27 -15.89
N ARG A 104 -3.69 22.80 -15.62
CA ARG A 104 -2.45 21.99 -15.61
C ARG A 104 -2.48 20.87 -14.59
N ARG A 105 -3.04 21.11 -13.39
CA ARG A 105 -3.20 20.10 -12.35
C ARG A 105 -4.01 18.91 -12.86
N GLY A 106 -5.12 19.17 -13.55
CA GLY A 106 -5.97 18.12 -14.11
C GLY A 106 -5.27 17.31 -15.20
N GLU A 107 -4.46 17.95 -16.03
CA GLU A 107 -3.63 17.26 -17.04
C GLU A 107 -2.60 16.33 -16.38
N VAL A 108 -1.85 16.84 -15.40
CA VAL A 108 -0.84 16.04 -14.69
C VAL A 108 -1.49 14.85 -13.99
N LEU A 109 -2.61 15.04 -13.30
CA LEU A 109 -3.33 13.94 -12.66
C LEU A 109 -3.77 12.87 -13.67
N ARG A 110 -4.32 13.27 -14.82
CA ARG A 110 -4.71 12.32 -15.87
C ARG A 110 -3.52 11.52 -16.41
N LEU A 111 -2.34 12.12 -16.55
CA LEU A 111 -1.14 11.39 -16.98
C LEU A 111 -0.73 10.33 -15.94
N PHE A 112 -0.77 10.66 -14.65
CA PHE A 112 -0.47 9.70 -13.58
C PHE A 112 -1.52 8.59 -13.48
N GLU A 113 -2.79 8.93 -13.67
CA GLU A 113 -3.88 7.96 -13.78
C GLU A 113 -3.68 7.01 -14.97
N GLU A 114 -3.37 7.53 -16.16
CA GLU A 114 -3.27 6.71 -17.38
C GLU A 114 -2.02 5.84 -17.43
N HIS A 115 -0.92 6.32 -16.86
CA HIS A 115 0.41 5.72 -17.11
C HIS A 115 1.13 5.21 -15.87
N VAL A 116 0.65 5.49 -14.65
CA VAL A 116 1.36 5.15 -13.41
C VAL A 116 0.50 4.39 -12.42
N PHE A 117 -0.54 5.03 -11.86
CA PHE A 117 -1.30 4.48 -10.74
C PHE A 117 -2.63 3.84 -11.16
N GLY A 118 -3.12 4.19 -12.34
CA GLY A 118 -4.41 3.71 -12.84
C GLY A 118 -5.60 4.45 -12.21
N ARG A 119 -6.72 4.47 -12.94
CA ARG A 119 -8.02 5.00 -12.56
C ARG A 119 -8.83 3.98 -11.78
N LEU A 120 -9.19 4.34 -10.56
CA LEU A 120 -10.31 3.66 -9.92
C LEU A 120 -11.61 4.24 -10.48
N PRO A 121 -12.60 3.41 -10.81
CA PRO A 121 -13.91 3.92 -11.12
C PRO A 121 -14.50 4.57 -9.88
N ASP A 122 -15.50 5.43 -10.09
CA ASP A 122 -16.22 6.06 -9.00
C ASP A 122 -17.03 5.00 -8.23
N LEU A 123 -16.41 4.47 -7.17
CA LEU A 123 -17.00 3.48 -6.28
C LEU A 123 -18.08 4.15 -5.45
N GLN A 124 -19.33 4.02 -5.88
CA GLN A 124 -20.52 4.47 -5.16
C GLN A 124 -20.73 3.61 -3.91
N VAL A 125 -20.02 3.93 -2.84
CA VAL A 125 -20.09 3.24 -1.54
C VAL A 125 -20.93 4.00 -0.55
N SER A 126 -21.70 3.27 0.26
CA SER A 126 -22.40 3.83 1.41
C SER A 126 -21.60 3.50 2.65
N LEU A 127 -20.84 4.49 3.16
CA LEU A 127 -20.01 4.30 4.34
C LEU A 127 -20.88 4.10 5.57
N ARG A 128 -20.80 2.92 6.17
CA ARG A 128 -21.43 2.64 7.47
C ARG A 128 -20.37 2.48 8.53
N VAL A 129 -20.47 3.30 9.56
CA VAL A 129 -19.49 3.38 10.64
C VAL A 129 -20.04 2.71 11.88
N LYS A 130 -19.28 1.78 12.47
CA LYS A 130 -19.62 1.12 13.74
C LYS A 130 -18.45 1.30 14.71
N GLU A 131 -18.72 1.82 15.90
CA GLU A 131 -17.72 1.84 16.98
C GLU A 131 -17.55 0.42 17.51
N ARG A 132 -16.32 -0.09 17.46
CA ARG A 132 -15.96 -1.44 17.89
C ARG A 132 -15.51 -1.45 19.34
N SER A 133 -14.68 -0.48 19.72
CA SER A 133 -14.15 -0.38 21.09
C SER A 133 -13.79 1.06 21.45
N VAL A 134 -13.83 1.36 22.75
CA VAL A 134 -13.34 2.61 23.33
C VAL A 134 -12.51 2.30 24.56
N VAL A 135 -11.31 2.84 24.60
CA VAL A 135 -10.38 2.76 25.72
C VAL A 135 -10.05 4.19 26.17
N PRO A 136 -10.52 4.63 27.34
CA PRO A 136 -10.40 6.03 27.75
C PRO A 136 -8.99 6.42 28.21
N ASP A 137 -8.14 5.45 28.53
CA ASP A 137 -6.85 5.61 29.21
C ASP A 137 -5.69 4.93 28.47
N ALA A 138 -5.75 4.88 27.14
CA ALA A 138 -4.66 4.34 26.32
C ALA A 138 -3.39 5.20 26.43
N VAL A 139 -2.24 4.62 26.05
CA VAL A 139 -0.95 5.34 26.08
C VAL A 139 -0.65 5.89 27.49
N GLY A 140 -0.81 5.04 28.51
CA GLY A 140 -0.58 5.44 29.91
C GLY A 140 -1.51 6.55 30.41
N GLY A 141 -2.76 6.60 29.96
CA GLY A 141 -3.74 7.62 30.35
C GLY A 141 -3.65 8.93 29.55
N LEU A 142 -2.80 9.01 28.52
CA LEU A 142 -2.63 10.23 27.72
C LEU A 142 -3.65 10.34 26.59
N ALA A 143 -4.21 9.21 26.13
CA ALA A 143 -5.09 9.16 24.96
C ALA A 143 -6.42 8.44 25.23
N HIS A 144 -7.50 8.98 24.67
CA HIS A 144 -8.67 8.18 24.33
C HIS A 144 -8.40 7.45 23.02
N ARG A 145 -8.46 6.12 23.04
CA ARG A 145 -8.34 5.27 21.86
C ARG A 145 -9.69 4.69 21.47
N ARG A 146 -10.02 4.72 20.18
CA ARG A 146 -11.21 4.07 19.63
C ARG A 146 -10.82 3.18 18.46
N GLU A 147 -11.50 2.05 18.34
CA GLU A 147 -11.50 1.26 17.11
C GLU A 147 -12.86 1.43 16.44
N VAL A 148 -12.85 1.76 15.15
CA VAL A 148 -14.03 2.08 14.37
C VAL A 148 -14.00 1.28 13.08
N THR A 149 -15.00 0.43 12.88
CA THR A 149 -15.16 -0.32 11.64
C THR A 149 -15.89 0.54 10.61
N VAL A 150 -15.32 0.66 9.41
CA VAL A 150 -15.92 1.37 8.28
C VAL A 150 -16.23 0.35 7.18
N TYR A 151 -17.51 0.09 6.98
CA TYR A 151 -18.01 -0.80 5.92
C TYR A 151 -18.22 -0.02 4.63
N PHE A 152 -17.87 -0.63 3.50
CA PHE A 152 -18.09 -0.06 2.16
C PHE A 152 -19.40 -0.52 1.52
N THR A 153 -20.12 -1.44 2.17
CA THR A 153 -21.40 -2.00 1.73
C THR A 153 -22.52 -1.78 2.76
N ALA A 154 -23.76 -2.02 2.33
CA ALA A 154 -24.92 -1.87 3.20
C ALA A 154 -24.92 -2.90 4.36
N ASP A 155 -24.53 -4.13 4.07
CA ASP A 155 -24.39 -5.22 5.05
C ASP A 155 -22.98 -5.33 5.65
N ASP A 156 -22.79 -6.23 6.62
CA ASP A 156 -21.50 -6.46 7.28
C ASP A 156 -20.61 -7.48 6.53
N ALA A 157 -21.06 -8.04 5.41
CA ALA A 157 -20.37 -9.13 4.71
C ALA A 157 -19.37 -8.63 3.67
N GLY A 158 -19.50 -7.36 3.24
CA GLY A 158 -18.61 -6.77 2.26
C GLY A 158 -17.26 -6.29 2.83
N PRO A 159 -16.36 -5.82 1.95
CA PRO A 159 -15.11 -5.18 2.31
C PRO A 159 -15.29 -4.05 3.33
N LYS A 160 -14.34 -3.96 4.25
CA LYS A 160 -14.34 -2.99 5.35
C LYS A 160 -12.91 -2.66 5.74
N MET A 161 -12.74 -1.54 6.43
CA MET A 161 -11.47 -1.18 7.06
C MET A 161 -11.67 -0.85 8.53
N GLU A 162 -10.66 -1.15 9.34
CA GLU A 162 -10.66 -0.85 10.77
C GLU A 162 -9.81 0.40 11.03
N LEU A 163 -10.44 1.50 11.44
CA LEU A 163 -9.76 2.71 11.88
C LEU A 163 -9.38 2.58 13.35
N LEU A 164 -8.11 2.83 13.64
CA LEU A 164 -7.60 2.99 15.00
C LEU A 164 -7.30 4.47 15.24
N ILE A 165 -8.01 5.08 16.18
CA ILE A 165 -8.02 6.53 16.42
C ILE A 165 -7.56 6.82 17.85
N TYR A 166 -6.52 7.64 18.00
CA TYR A 166 -6.05 8.20 19.26
C TYR A 166 -6.35 9.69 19.31
N THR A 167 -6.90 10.16 20.42
CA THR A 167 -7.13 11.59 20.70
C THR A 167 -6.60 11.95 22.09
N PRO A 168 -5.94 13.09 22.29
CA PRO A 168 -5.41 13.47 23.61
C PRO A 168 -6.53 13.62 24.64
N VAL A 169 -6.36 13.04 25.84
CA VAL A 169 -7.31 13.21 26.97
C VAL A 169 -7.43 14.67 27.39
N ALA A 170 -6.34 15.44 27.27
CA ALA A 170 -6.31 16.86 27.61
C ALA A 170 -7.01 17.77 26.58
N ALA A 171 -7.48 17.22 25.45
CA ALA A 171 -8.13 18.01 24.40
C ALA A 171 -9.46 18.59 24.89
N LYS A 172 -9.68 19.88 24.61
CA LYS A 172 -10.93 20.61 24.96
C LYS A 172 -11.93 20.68 23.80
N GLY A 173 -11.60 20.08 22.67
CA GLY A 173 -12.37 20.11 21.42
C GLY A 173 -11.68 19.31 20.32
N PRO A 174 -12.16 19.40 19.07
CA PRO A 174 -11.57 18.67 17.95
C PRO A 174 -10.09 18.99 17.74
N VAL A 175 -9.26 17.96 17.55
CA VAL A 175 -7.81 18.11 17.36
C VAL A 175 -7.39 17.88 15.90
N PRO A 176 -6.35 18.58 15.40
CA PRO A 176 -5.72 18.20 14.13
C PRO A 176 -5.15 16.78 14.24
N ALA A 177 -5.03 16.05 13.13
CA ALA A 177 -4.65 14.64 13.16
C ALA A 177 -3.64 14.25 12.08
N PHE A 178 -2.84 13.24 12.38
CA PHE A 178 -2.07 12.48 11.39
C PHE A 178 -2.88 11.25 10.98
N LEU A 179 -2.97 10.98 9.68
CA LEU A 179 -3.61 9.79 9.11
C LEU A 179 -2.58 9.02 8.27
N GLY A 180 -2.38 7.73 8.55
CA GLY A 180 -1.47 6.91 7.76
C GLY A 180 -1.81 5.43 7.78
N LEU A 181 -1.39 4.71 6.74
CA LEU A 181 -1.57 3.25 6.66
C LEU A 181 -0.43 2.51 7.36
N ASN A 182 -0.74 1.39 8.02
CA ASN A 182 0.26 0.49 8.66
C ASN A 182 0.41 -0.83 7.91
N PHE A 183 1.51 -1.55 8.17
CA PHE A 183 1.96 -2.70 7.39
C PHE A 183 1.53 -4.05 7.93
N ASN A 184 1.26 -4.19 9.24
CA ASN A 184 1.07 -5.50 9.86
C ASN A 184 -0.19 -5.59 10.74
N GLY A 185 -1.11 -4.64 10.60
CA GLY A 185 -2.33 -4.56 11.39
C GLY A 185 -2.25 -3.48 12.46
N ASN A 186 -3.42 -2.97 12.86
CA ASN A 186 -3.51 -1.89 13.85
C ASN A 186 -2.87 -2.26 15.20
N GLN A 187 -2.88 -3.53 15.59
CA GLN A 187 -2.20 -4.01 16.80
C GLN A 187 -0.68 -3.81 16.76
N ALA A 188 -0.07 -3.67 15.58
CA ALA A 188 1.38 -3.58 15.46
C ALA A 188 1.95 -2.25 15.98
N ILE A 189 1.12 -1.20 16.10
CA ILE A 189 1.61 0.15 16.43
C ILE A 189 1.72 0.43 17.93
N GLU A 190 1.09 -0.38 18.78
CA GLU A 190 1.12 -0.27 20.24
C GLU A 190 1.00 -1.67 20.87
N SER A 191 1.72 -1.93 21.97
CA SER A 191 1.73 -3.25 22.62
C SER A 191 0.52 -3.50 23.55
N ASP A 192 -0.49 -2.63 23.55
CA ASP A 192 -1.64 -2.75 24.43
C ASP A 192 -2.48 -4.00 24.06
N PRO A 193 -2.67 -4.96 24.99
CA PRO A 193 -3.40 -6.19 24.72
C PRO A 193 -4.90 -5.96 24.45
N ARG A 194 -5.43 -4.77 24.77
CA ARG A 194 -6.83 -4.39 24.49
C ARG A 194 -7.08 -4.03 23.03
N LEU A 195 -6.04 -3.90 22.19
CA LEU A 195 -6.21 -3.76 20.75
C LEU A 195 -6.69 -5.08 20.14
N HIS A 196 -7.58 -5.02 19.14
CA HIS A 196 -7.94 -6.24 18.42
C HIS A 196 -6.82 -6.62 17.45
N LEU A 197 -6.53 -7.92 17.35
CA LEU A 197 -5.72 -8.43 16.25
C LEU A 197 -6.51 -8.28 14.95
N THR A 198 -5.82 -7.90 13.86
CA THR A 198 -6.46 -7.93 12.54
C THR A 198 -6.83 -9.36 12.15
N GLU A 199 -8.03 -9.53 11.62
CA GLU A 199 -8.53 -10.79 11.05
C GLU A 199 -8.19 -10.91 9.55
N SER A 200 -7.74 -9.80 8.95
CA SER A 200 -7.34 -9.72 7.55
C SER A 200 -6.08 -10.54 7.28
N TRP A 201 -5.85 -10.85 5.99
CA TRP A 201 -4.61 -11.46 5.55
C TRP A 201 -3.43 -10.54 5.88
N VAL A 202 -2.36 -11.10 6.46
CA VAL A 202 -1.11 -10.38 6.73
C VAL A 202 0.03 -11.06 5.99
N ARG A 203 0.98 -10.29 5.46
CA ARG A 203 2.16 -10.87 4.79
C ARG A 203 3.00 -11.65 5.81
N ASN A 204 3.39 -12.88 5.48
CA ASN A 204 4.31 -13.64 6.32
C ASN A 204 5.62 -12.87 6.52
N ASN A 205 6.11 -12.87 7.75
CA ASN A 205 7.35 -12.20 8.12
C ASN A 205 8.00 -13.02 9.24
N ARG A 206 9.17 -13.57 8.95
CA ARG A 206 9.91 -14.44 9.87
C ARG A 206 10.41 -13.69 11.11
N GLU A 207 10.84 -12.43 10.95
CA GLU A 207 11.33 -11.62 12.07
C GLU A 207 10.21 -11.25 13.03
N LEU A 208 9.01 -11.04 12.49
CA LEU A 208 7.81 -10.72 13.28
C LEU A 208 7.00 -11.95 13.70
N LEU A 209 7.48 -13.16 13.39
CA LEU A 209 6.81 -14.44 13.66
C LEU A 209 5.37 -14.50 13.10
N ILE A 210 5.16 -13.87 11.94
CA ILE A 210 3.90 -13.92 11.20
C ILE A 210 3.94 -15.12 10.27
N GLU A 211 3.12 -16.12 10.58
CA GLU A 211 2.97 -17.37 9.84
C GLU A 211 1.52 -17.54 9.38
N ASN A 212 1.32 -18.33 8.32
CA ASN A 212 -0.01 -18.63 7.76
C ASN A 212 -0.86 -17.40 7.45
N ASN A 213 -0.20 -16.28 7.18
CA ASN A 213 -0.77 -14.98 6.85
C ASN A 213 -1.77 -14.45 7.89
N ARG A 214 -1.45 -14.62 9.17
CA ARG A 214 -2.29 -14.18 10.28
C ARG A 214 -1.48 -13.39 11.31
N ALA A 215 -2.08 -12.31 11.78
CA ALA A 215 -1.59 -11.64 12.97
C ALA A 215 -1.71 -12.56 14.20
N THR A 216 -0.76 -12.43 15.11
CA THR A 216 -0.70 -13.16 16.37
C THR A 216 -0.45 -12.17 17.50
N GLU A 217 -0.55 -12.64 18.75
CA GLU A 217 -0.20 -11.84 19.93
C GLU A 217 1.23 -11.27 19.86
N GLN A 218 2.16 -11.97 19.20
CA GLN A 218 3.54 -11.54 18.99
C GLN A 218 3.65 -10.29 18.11
N THR A 219 2.64 -10.01 17.27
CA THR A 219 2.67 -8.83 16.38
C THR A 219 2.39 -7.54 17.13
N ARG A 220 1.90 -7.58 18.37
CA ARG A 220 1.54 -6.38 19.15
C ARG A 220 2.75 -5.48 19.38
N GLY A 221 2.61 -4.20 19.04
CA GLY A 221 3.67 -3.21 19.22
C GLY A 221 4.95 -3.47 18.41
N SER A 222 4.97 -4.45 17.50
CA SER A 222 6.14 -4.82 16.69
C SER A 222 6.66 -3.67 15.80
N GLU A 223 5.80 -2.69 15.52
CA GLU A 223 6.13 -1.50 14.73
C GLU A 223 6.03 -0.20 15.55
N SER A 224 5.91 -0.27 16.88
CA SER A 224 5.69 0.89 17.76
C SER A 224 6.72 2.02 17.56
N SER A 225 7.98 1.68 17.28
CA SER A 225 9.05 2.64 16.99
C SER A 225 8.80 3.52 15.76
N ARG A 226 7.95 3.08 14.83
CA ARG A 226 7.60 3.80 13.59
C ARG A 226 6.45 4.80 13.76
N TRP A 227 5.68 4.67 14.84
CA TRP A 227 4.40 5.40 15.01
C TRP A 227 4.41 6.46 16.10
N ALA A 228 5.33 6.38 17.08
CA ALA A 228 5.57 7.40 18.10
C ALA A 228 4.28 8.00 18.73
N VAL A 229 3.28 7.15 19.01
CA VAL A 229 1.92 7.54 19.41
C VAL A 229 1.92 8.55 20.57
N GLU A 230 2.70 8.26 21.61
CA GLU A 230 2.83 9.14 22.77
C GLU A 230 3.32 10.55 22.41
N LYS A 231 4.32 10.65 21.52
CA LYS A 231 4.88 11.95 21.11
C LYS A 231 3.84 12.78 20.37
N ILE A 232 3.08 12.15 19.47
CA ILE A 232 2.03 12.80 18.68
C ILE A 232 0.92 13.31 19.60
N VAL A 233 0.43 12.45 20.50
CA VAL A 233 -0.65 12.79 21.44
C VAL A 233 -0.22 13.89 22.42
N ARG A 234 0.99 13.82 22.98
CA ARG A 234 1.53 14.88 23.87
C ARG A 234 1.65 16.23 23.17
N ALA A 235 1.91 16.23 21.86
CA ALA A 235 1.96 17.45 21.07
C ALA A 235 0.55 18.03 20.74
N GLY A 236 -0.53 17.35 21.16
CA GLY A 236 -1.90 17.84 20.99
C GLY A 236 -2.56 17.40 19.68
N TYR A 237 -1.98 16.43 18.97
CA TYR A 237 -2.52 15.90 17.73
C TYR A 237 -3.21 14.55 17.97
N GLY A 238 -4.23 14.27 17.16
CA GLY A 238 -4.73 12.91 16.98
C GLY A 238 -3.80 12.08 16.11
N LEU A 239 -3.84 10.76 16.29
CA LEU A 239 -3.25 9.79 15.36
C LEU A 239 -4.35 8.85 14.89
N VAL A 240 -4.47 8.67 13.58
CA VAL A 240 -5.39 7.73 12.94
C VAL A 240 -4.57 6.78 12.07
N THR A 241 -4.79 5.48 12.22
CA THR A 241 -4.18 4.48 11.33
C THR A 241 -5.16 3.40 10.92
N ILE A 242 -4.84 2.78 9.78
CA ILE A 242 -5.61 1.72 9.14
C ILE A 242 -4.62 0.71 8.58
N TYR A 243 -4.93 -0.57 8.70
CA TYR A 243 -4.15 -1.60 8.06
C TYR A 243 -4.39 -1.57 6.53
N TYR A 244 -3.34 -1.37 5.73
CA TYR A 244 -3.49 -1.28 4.27
C TYR A 244 -4.11 -2.54 3.63
N GLY A 245 -3.88 -3.71 4.23
CA GLY A 245 -4.44 -4.98 3.78
C GLY A 245 -5.94 -5.16 4.07
N ASP A 246 -6.57 -4.26 4.84
CA ASP A 246 -8.03 -4.19 4.91
C ASP A 246 -8.62 -3.60 3.62
N ILE A 247 -7.86 -2.73 2.94
CA ILE A 247 -8.28 -2.03 1.72
C ILE A 247 -7.95 -2.88 0.50
N ASP A 248 -6.69 -3.32 0.40
CA ASP A 248 -6.23 -4.22 -0.66
C ASP A 248 -5.00 -5.03 -0.17
N PRO A 249 -5.16 -6.33 0.13
CA PRO A 249 -4.07 -7.23 0.46
C PRO A 249 -2.91 -7.23 -0.54
N ASP A 250 -1.68 -7.14 -0.03
CA ASP A 250 -0.45 -6.99 -0.82
C ASP A 250 0.11 -8.33 -1.33
N PHE A 251 -0.69 -8.99 -2.16
CA PHE A 251 -0.28 -10.15 -2.95
C PHE A 251 -1.07 -10.18 -4.25
N ASP A 252 -0.47 -10.75 -5.29
CA ASP A 252 -1.14 -10.85 -6.58
C ASP A 252 -2.20 -11.97 -6.57
N ASP A 253 -3.46 -11.57 -6.70
CA ASP A 253 -4.59 -12.46 -6.91
C ASP A 253 -5.41 -12.09 -8.15
N GLY A 254 -4.88 -11.20 -9.01
CA GLY A 254 -5.62 -10.61 -10.11
C GLY A 254 -6.64 -9.53 -9.70
N PHE A 255 -6.45 -8.89 -8.54
CA PHE A 255 -7.32 -7.85 -7.98
C PHE A 255 -8.75 -8.34 -7.72
N ARG A 256 -8.90 -9.46 -7.02
CA ARG A 256 -10.21 -10.07 -6.72
C ARG A 256 -10.64 -9.90 -5.27
N ASN A 257 -9.78 -9.32 -4.43
CA ASN A 257 -10.01 -9.11 -3.02
C ASN A 257 -10.11 -7.61 -2.69
N GLY A 258 -10.16 -7.28 -1.39
CA GLY A 258 -10.22 -5.90 -0.92
C GLY A 258 -11.38 -5.11 -1.54
N ILE A 259 -11.15 -3.82 -1.80
CA ILE A 259 -12.14 -2.96 -2.46
C ILE A 259 -12.35 -3.31 -3.93
N HIS A 260 -11.43 -4.05 -4.58
CA HIS A 260 -11.61 -4.47 -5.97
C HIS A 260 -12.75 -5.48 -6.12
N SER A 261 -13.09 -6.21 -5.06
CA SER A 261 -14.28 -7.06 -5.03
C SER A 261 -15.61 -6.30 -5.10
N LEU A 262 -15.60 -4.97 -4.87
CA LEU A 262 -16.77 -4.09 -5.06
C LEU A 262 -17.01 -3.77 -6.53
N LEU A 263 -16.02 -3.98 -7.39
CA LEU A 263 -16.14 -3.74 -8.82
C LEU A 263 -17.00 -4.82 -9.46
N PRO A 264 -17.83 -4.47 -10.45
CA PRO A 264 -18.51 -5.49 -11.25
C PRO A 264 -17.47 -6.47 -11.81
N ALA A 265 -17.75 -7.77 -11.70
CA ALA A 265 -16.90 -8.79 -12.30
C ALA A 265 -16.73 -8.48 -13.79
N SER A 266 -15.51 -8.15 -14.21
CA SER A 266 -15.24 -7.87 -15.62
C SER A 266 -15.34 -9.18 -16.40
N ALA A 267 -16.11 -9.20 -17.48
CA ALA A 267 -16.23 -10.35 -18.38
C ALA A 267 -14.97 -10.59 -19.25
N GLY A 268 -13.85 -9.93 -18.91
CA GLY A 268 -12.63 -9.91 -19.71
C GLY A 268 -11.45 -9.28 -18.96
N GLU A 269 -10.36 -9.07 -19.70
CA GLU A 269 -9.12 -8.47 -19.19
C GLU A 269 -9.36 -7.08 -18.60
N ARG A 270 -8.63 -6.80 -17.53
CA ARG A 270 -8.64 -5.51 -16.85
C ARG A 270 -8.13 -4.42 -17.80
N ALA A 271 -8.78 -3.27 -17.81
CA ALA A 271 -8.36 -2.14 -18.64
C ALA A 271 -6.90 -1.74 -18.33
N GLY A 272 -6.15 -1.33 -19.35
CA GLY A 272 -4.72 -1.01 -19.23
C GLY A 272 -4.42 0.15 -18.28
N ASP A 273 -5.41 1.00 -18.01
CA ASP A 273 -5.35 2.12 -17.07
C ASP A 273 -6.14 1.87 -15.78
N ALA A 274 -6.53 0.63 -15.45
CA ALA A 274 -7.31 0.36 -14.24
C ALA A 274 -6.46 0.45 -12.95
N GLY A 275 -6.95 1.21 -11.97
CA GLY A 275 -6.25 1.59 -10.73
C GLY A 275 -5.86 0.43 -9.81
N GLY A 276 -4.56 0.21 -9.61
CA GLY A 276 -4.03 -0.89 -8.80
C GLY A 276 -4.01 -0.60 -7.29
N SER A 277 -3.18 -1.33 -6.54
CA SER A 277 -3.15 -1.29 -5.07
C SER A 277 -2.83 0.09 -4.50
N ILE A 278 -1.90 0.86 -5.09
CA ILE A 278 -1.59 2.23 -4.63
C ILE A 278 -2.81 3.14 -4.76
N SER A 279 -3.55 3.06 -5.87
CA SER A 279 -4.80 3.79 -6.04
C SER A 279 -5.86 3.32 -5.05
N ALA A 280 -5.98 2.00 -4.80
CA ALA A 280 -6.91 1.44 -3.83
C ALA A 280 -6.63 1.94 -2.41
N TRP A 281 -5.38 1.85 -1.96
CA TRP A 281 -4.94 2.33 -0.65
C TRP A 281 -5.14 3.85 -0.51
N ALA A 282 -4.87 4.63 -1.56
CA ALA A 282 -5.11 6.07 -1.57
C ALA A 282 -6.61 6.40 -1.46
N TRP A 283 -7.46 5.65 -2.18
CA TRP A 283 -8.91 5.75 -2.06
C TRP A 283 -9.39 5.45 -0.64
N GLY A 284 -8.83 4.42 0.01
CA GLY A 284 -9.15 4.09 1.40
C GLY A 284 -8.79 5.20 2.39
N LEU A 285 -7.65 5.88 2.20
CA LEU A 285 -7.29 7.09 2.96
C LEU A 285 -8.32 8.21 2.79
N SER A 286 -8.83 8.45 1.58
CA SER A 286 -9.91 9.42 1.33
C SER A 286 -11.23 9.01 2.00
N ARG A 287 -11.58 7.72 2.03
CA ARG A 287 -12.77 7.24 2.77
C ARG A 287 -12.61 7.42 4.28
N ALA A 288 -11.41 7.24 4.79
CA ALA A 288 -11.13 7.51 6.19
C ALA A 288 -11.28 9.00 6.50
N LEU A 289 -10.84 9.88 5.59
CA LEU A 289 -11.07 11.32 5.73
C LEU A 289 -12.56 11.67 5.71
N ASP A 290 -13.39 11.00 4.89
CA ASP A 290 -14.85 11.19 4.92
C ASP A 290 -15.42 10.94 6.33
N VAL A 291 -14.97 9.88 7.00
CA VAL A 291 -15.37 9.56 8.37
C VAL A 291 -14.87 10.62 9.35
N LEU A 292 -13.59 11.01 9.26
CA LEU A 292 -12.98 12.01 10.15
C LEU A 292 -13.59 13.41 10.00
N GLN A 293 -14.15 13.76 8.84
CA GLN A 293 -14.88 15.02 8.64
C GLN A 293 -16.17 15.12 9.45
N THR A 294 -16.72 13.98 9.88
CA THR A 294 -17.93 13.90 10.71
C THR A 294 -17.63 13.58 12.17
N ASP A 295 -16.37 13.31 12.51
CA ASP A 295 -15.95 12.97 13.86
C ASP A 295 -15.91 14.22 14.76
N SER A 296 -16.53 14.14 15.94
CA SER A 296 -16.59 15.28 16.86
C SER A 296 -15.31 15.53 17.68
N ARG A 297 -14.33 14.62 17.62
CA ARG A 297 -13.04 14.70 18.34
C ARG A 297 -11.87 15.01 17.43
N ILE A 298 -12.03 14.88 16.11
CA ILE A 298 -11.02 15.19 15.11
C ILE A 298 -11.46 16.41 14.29
N ASP A 299 -10.56 17.36 14.11
CA ASP A 299 -10.76 18.43 13.14
C ASP A 299 -10.44 17.90 11.74
N GLY A 300 -11.47 17.40 11.05
CA GLY A 300 -11.33 16.84 9.70
C GLY A 300 -10.83 17.82 8.63
N LYS A 301 -10.70 19.12 8.91
CA LYS A 301 -10.08 20.10 8.02
C LYS A 301 -8.57 20.23 8.23
N ARG A 302 -8.03 19.65 9.30
CA ARG A 302 -6.61 19.69 9.67
C ARG A 302 -6.05 18.28 9.83
N VAL A 303 -6.17 17.49 8.76
CA VAL A 303 -5.63 16.13 8.67
C VAL A 303 -4.41 16.11 7.76
N ALA A 304 -3.27 15.68 8.31
CA ALA A 304 -2.04 15.41 7.57
C ALA A 304 -1.98 13.93 7.19
N VAL A 305 -1.89 13.62 5.89
CA VAL A 305 -1.72 12.24 5.42
C VAL A 305 -0.24 11.89 5.34
N PHE A 306 0.15 10.73 5.85
CA PHE A 306 1.53 10.28 5.83
C PHE A 306 1.67 8.78 5.53
N GLY A 307 2.86 8.38 5.08
CA GLY A 307 3.18 6.99 4.87
C GLY A 307 4.67 6.76 4.61
N HIS A 308 5.08 5.49 4.69
CA HIS A 308 6.45 5.06 4.50
C HIS A 308 6.58 4.04 3.34
N SER A 309 7.65 4.13 2.55
CA SER A 309 7.93 3.18 1.46
C SER A 309 6.76 3.09 0.48
N ARG A 310 6.19 1.90 0.21
CA ARG A 310 4.99 1.75 -0.64
C ARG A 310 3.80 2.59 -0.15
N LEU A 311 3.67 2.78 1.17
CA LEU A 311 2.62 3.60 1.77
C LEU A 311 2.96 5.10 1.71
N GLY A 312 4.23 5.46 1.51
CA GLY A 312 4.65 6.83 1.18
C GLY A 312 4.27 7.22 -0.25
N LYS A 313 4.45 6.30 -1.21
CA LYS A 313 3.89 6.46 -2.59
C LYS A 313 2.37 6.67 -2.53
N THR A 314 1.72 5.94 -1.64
CA THR A 314 0.27 6.02 -1.41
C THR A 314 -0.14 7.36 -0.80
N SER A 315 0.54 7.86 0.22
CA SER A 315 0.21 9.16 0.82
C SER A 315 0.40 10.31 -0.17
N LEU A 316 1.42 10.25 -1.03
CA LEU A 316 1.60 11.18 -2.15
C LEU A 316 0.40 11.14 -3.10
N TRP A 317 -0.02 9.94 -3.52
CA TRP A 317 -1.14 9.82 -4.45
C TRP A 317 -2.47 10.24 -3.83
N ALA A 318 -2.72 9.90 -2.56
CA ALA A 318 -3.88 10.36 -1.81
C ALA A 318 -3.92 11.89 -1.71
N GLY A 319 -2.81 12.52 -1.34
CA GLY A 319 -2.73 13.98 -1.28
C GLY A 319 -2.82 14.67 -2.64
N ALA A 320 -2.32 14.04 -3.69
CA ALA A 320 -2.42 14.56 -5.06
C ALA A 320 -3.87 14.52 -5.58
N THR A 321 -4.60 13.45 -5.29
CA THR A 321 -5.97 13.22 -5.79
C THR A 321 -7.06 13.82 -4.91
N ASP A 322 -6.84 13.93 -3.59
CA ASP A 322 -7.80 14.46 -2.62
C ASP A 322 -7.28 15.75 -1.94
N PRO A 323 -7.71 16.94 -2.41
CA PRO A 323 -7.21 18.22 -1.91
C PRO A 323 -7.72 18.56 -0.50
N ARG A 324 -8.54 17.70 0.13
CA ARG A 324 -9.04 17.91 1.50
C ARG A 324 -7.97 17.62 2.55
N PHE A 325 -6.91 16.87 2.21
CA PHE A 325 -5.76 16.70 3.09
C PHE A 325 -5.01 18.02 3.25
N ALA A 326 -4.80 18.44 4.49
CA ALA A 326 -4.17 19.73 4.82
C ALA A 326 -2.64 19.69 4.65
N MET A 327 -2.05 18.51 4.68
CA MET A 327 -0.61 18.28 4.55
C MET A 327 -0.35 16.85 4.08
N VAL A 328 0.73 16.67 3.32
CA VAL A 328 1.19 15.36 2.83
C VAL A 328 2.63 15.13 3.26
N ILE A 329 2.91 13.96 3.83
CA ILE A 329 4.24 13.54 4.25
C ILE A 329 4.57 12.23 3.53
N SER A 330 5.68 12.23 2.79
CA SER A 330 6.21 11.05 2.11
C SER A 330 7.55 10.66 2.73
N ASN A 331 7.61 9.52 3.42
CA ASN A 331 8.81 9.06 4.09
C ASN A 331 9.47 7.89 3.32
N ASN A 332 10.58 8.15 2.63
CA ASN A 332 11.32 7.17 1.84
C ASN A 332 10.41 6.40 0.85
N SER A 333 9.57 7.14 0.10
CA SER A 333 8.70 6.58 -0.93
C SER A 333 9.47 6.08 -2.14
#